data_AF-A0A941G853-F1
#
_entry.id   AF-A0A941G853-F1
#
_cell.length_a   1.000
_cell.length_b   1.000
_cell.length_c   1.000
_cell.angle_alpha   90.00
_cell.angle_beta   90.00
_cell.angle_gamma   90.00
#
_symmetry.space_group_name_H-M   'P 1'
#
loop_
_entity.id
_entity.type
_entity.pdbx_description
1 polymer ?
#
loop_
_entity_poly.entity_id
_entity_poly.type
_entity_poly.pdbx_seq_one_letter_code
_entity_poly.pdbx_strand_id
1 'polypeptide(L)'
;PLSIACNPFLRDYLQRRARLDGEAASRARHLRAAQAYEARQDLAAAVGHAVAAGQAETAARMIEDHGALRLIASAGIGRISLMLAPLPPALRHGRPRLRLMRIAYLLTENNAPEASGDLERLRADLRRGEAGTPYERLAGDGRFQLEFALVE
;
A
#
# COMPACT_ATOMS: atom_id res chain seq x y z
N PRO A 1 -6.66 21.64 -16.72
CA PRO A 1 -7.15 20.29 -16.37
C PRO A 1 -8.39 19.93 -17.20
N LEU A 2 -8.25 19.00 -18.15
CA LEU A 2 -9.37 18.46 -18.93
C LEU A 2 -10.17 17.51 -18.03
N SER A 3 -11.20 18.03 -17.36
CA SER A 3 -12.23 17.20 -16.75
C SER A 3 -13.00 16.55 -17.89
N ILE A 4 -12.67 15.30 -18.22
CA ILE A 4 -13.49 14.51 -19.12
C ILE A 4 -14.75 14.13 -18.33
N ALA A 5 -15.76 14.98 -18.42
CA ALA A 5 -17.09 14.66 -17.94
C ALA A 5 -17.64 13.51 -18.80
N CYS A 6 -17.41 12.29 -18.35
CA CYS A 6 -17.96 11.11 -19.01
C CYS A 6 -19.49 11.20 -18.96
N ASN A 7 -20.12 11.21 -20.14
CA ASN A 7 -21.57 11.24 -20.29
C ASN A 7 -22.21 10.15 -19.40
N PRO A 8 -23.22 10.47 -18.56
CA PRO A 8 -23.86 9.51 -17.67
C PRO A 8 -24.34 8.22 -18.37
N PHE A 9 -24.90 8.33 -19.58
CA PHE A 9 -25.34 7.16 -20.35
C PHE A 9 -24.19 6.29 -20.82
N LEU A 10 -23.07 6.91 -21.21
CA LEU A 10 -21.86 6.17 -21.56
C LEU A 10 -21.30 5.44 -20.34
N ARG A 11 -21.26 6.10 -19.18
CA ARG A 11 -20.85 5.49 -17.91
C ARG A 11 -21.73 4.28 -17.57
N ASP A 12 -23.04 4.44 -17.60
CA ASP A 12 -23.99 3.36 -17.27
C ASP A 12 -23.89 2.19 -18.25
N TYR A 13 -23.70 2.48 -19.54
CA TYR A 13 -23.47 1.46 -20.56
C TYR A 13 -22.18 0.67 -20.29
N LEU A 14 -21.07 1.37 -20.02
CA LEU A 14 -19.78 0.73 -19.72
C LEU A 14 -19.82 -0.08 -18.43
N GLN A 15 -20.51 0.41 -17.39
CA GLN A 15 -20.71 -0.34 -16.14
C GLN A 15 -21.55 -1.60 -16.36
N ARG A 16 -22.66 -1.50 -17.11
CA ARG A 16 -23.48 -2.67 -17.46
C ARG A 16 -22.70 -3.69 -18.27
N ARG A 17 -21.99 -3.24 -19.31
CA ARG A 17 -21.13 -4.10 -20.13
C ARG A 17 -20.04 -4.77 -19.30
N ALA A 18 -19.40 -4.01 -18.40
CA ALA A 18 -18.38 -4.56 -17.51
C ALA A 18 -18.91 -5.66 -16.57
N ARG A 19 -20.17 -5.56 -16.13
CA ARG A 19 -20.83 -6.62 -15.35
C ARG A 19 -21.12 -7.87 -16.19
N LEU A 20 -21.47 -7.69 -17.47
CA LEU A 20 -21.76 -8.80 -18.39
C LEU A 20 -20.51 -9.58 -18.78
N ASP A 21 -19.35 -8.93 -18.87
CA ASP A 21 -18.09 -9.59 -19.25
C ASP A 21 -17.51 -10.52 -18.15
N GLY A 22 -18.15 -10.55 -16.97
CA GLY A 22 -17.79 -11.40 -15.86
C GLY A 22 -16.60 -10.90 -15.03
N GLU A 23 -16.34 -11.60 -13.92
CA GLU A 23 -15.36 -11.17 -12.92
C GLU A 23 -13.92 -11.15 -13.44
N ALA A 24 -13.54 -12.11 -14.29
CA ALA A 24 -12.18 -12.20 -14.82
C ALA A 24 -11.82 -10.97 -15.68
N ALA A 25 -12.75 -10.53 -16.54
CA ALA A 25 -12.57 -9.32 -17.34
C ALA A 25 -12.53 -8.07 -16.46
N SER A 26 -13.35 -8.01 -15.41
CA SER A 26 -13.32 -6.93 -14.43
C SER A 26 -11.97 -6.85 -13.71
N ARG A 27 -11.45 -7.96 -13.18
CA ARG A 27 -10.12 -8.03 -12.54
C ARG A 27 -9.01 -7.57 -13.49
N ALA A 28 -9.04 -8.01 -14.75
CA ALA A 28 -8.06 -7.59 -15.75
C ALA A 28 -8.12 -6.09 -16.09
N ARG A 29 -9.29 -5.45 -15.99
CA ARG A 29 -9.43 -3.99 -16.14
C ARG A 29 -8.88 -3.25 -14.94
N HIS A 30 -9.18 -3.72 -13.73
CA HIS A 30 -8.64 -3.17 -12.49
C HIS A 30 -7.10 -3.24 -12.48
N LEU A 31 -6.50 -4.36 -12.90
CA LEU A 31 -5.05 -4.47 -13.01
C LEU A 31 -4.45 -3.46 -14.01
N ARG A 32 -5.04 -3.32 -15.19
CA ARG A 32 -4.58 -2.32 -16.18
C ARG A 32 -4.71 -0.90 -15.64
N ALA A 33 -5.79 -0.60 -14.92
CA ALA A 33 -5.95 0.69 -14.25
C ALA A 33 -4.86 0.91 -13.20
N ALA A 34 -4.58 -0.10 -12.36
CA ALA A 34 -3.53 -0.03 -11.35
C ALA A 34 -2.16 0.34 -11.95
N GLN A 35 -1.75 -0.37 -13.01
CA GLN A 35 -0.51 -0.10 -13.74
C GLN A 35 -0.48 1.31 -14.35
N ALA A 36 -1.61 1.77 -14.91
CA ALA A 36 -1.71 3.08 -15.52
C ALA A 36 -1.66 4.24 -14.49
N TYR A 37 -2.14 4.01 -13.26
CA TYR A 37 -2.04 4.97 -12.16
C TYR A 37 -0.65 4.97 -11.52
N GLU A 38 -0.04 3.78 -11.36
CA GLU A 38 1.34 3.64 -10.89
C GLU A 38 2.33 4.37 -11.80
N ALA A 39 2.19 4.21 -13.12
CA ALA A 39 2.98 4.94 -14.11
C ALA A 39 2.82 6.47 -14.03
N ARG A 40 1.71 6.96 -13.46
CA ARG A 40 1.44 8.37 -13.20
C ARG A 40 1.81 8.81 -11.78
N GLN A 41 2.43 7.93 -10.99
CA GLN A 41 2.78 8.15 -9.58
C GLN A 41 1.57 8.42 -8.66
N ASP A 42 0.36 8.03 -9.08
CA ASP A 42 -0.83 8.05 -8.21
C ASP A 42 -1.01 6.70 -7.53
N LEU A 43 -0.19 6.47 -6.50
CA LEU A 43 -0.12 5.18 -5.81
C LEU A 43 -1.39 4.83 -5.04
N ALA A 44 -2.12 5.82 -4.51
CA ALA A 44 -3.36 5.56 -3.78
C ALA A 44 -4.41 4.93 -4.71
N ALA A 45 -4.57 5.50 -5.92
CA ALA A 45 -5.44 4.91 -6.93
C ALA A 45 -4.90 3.56 -7.43
N ALA A 46 -3.59 3.45 -7.65
CA ALA A 46 -2.97 2.20 -8.10
C ALA A 46 -3.22 1.03 -7.13
N VAL A 47 -2.97 1.25 -5.84
CA VAL A 47 -3.19 0.29 -4.75
C VAL A 47 -4.67 -0.10 -4.67
N GLY A 48 -5.58 0.88 -4.69
CA GLY A 48 -7.02 0.61 -4.67
C GLY A 48 -7.48 -0.28 -5.84
N HIS A 49 -6.99 0.00 -7.05
CA HIS A 49 -7.28 -0.82 -8.22
C HIS A 49 -6.64 -2.21 -8.16
N ALA A 50 -5.41 -2.34 -7.65
CA ALA A 50 -4.75 -3.65 -7.50
C ALA A 50 -5.48 -4.54 -6.48
N VAL A 51 -5.91 -3.98 -5.34
CA VAL A 51 -6.72 -4.71 -4.36
C VAL A 51 -8.08 -5.10 -4.95
N ALA A 52 -8.76 -4.20 -5.67
CA ALA A 52 -10.03 -4.51 -6.34
C ALA A 52 -9.91 -5.62 -7.41
N ALA A 53 -8.71 -5.82 -7.98
CA ALA A 53 -8.43 -6.95 -8.85
C ALA A 53 -8.13 -8.26 -8.11
N GLY A 54 -8.17 -8.28 -6.79
CA GLY A 54 -7.77 -9.43 -5.96
C GLY A 54 -6.25 -9.59 -5.82
N GLN A 55 -5.47 -8.55 -6.13
CA GLN A 55 -4.01 -8.60 -6.24
C GLN A 55 -3.34 -7.80 -5.12
N ALA A 56 -3.73 -8.10 -3.88
CA ALA A 56 -3.26 -7.39 -2.68
C ALA A 56 -1.74 -7.51 -2.45
N GLU A 57 -1.13 -8.63 -2.84
CA GLU A 57 0.33 -8.81 -2.85
C GLU A 57 1.05 -7.83 -3.77
N THR A 58 0.47 -7.57 -4.95
CA THR A 58 1.00 -6.59 -5.89
C THR A 58 0.83 -5.18 -5.35
N ALA A 59 -0.32 -4.88 -4.73
CA ALA A 59 -0.57 -3.60 -4.07
C ALA A 59 0.44 -3.33 -2.93
N ALA A 60 0.76 -4.34 -2.13
CA ALA A 60 1.78 -4.26 -1.09
C ALA A 60 3.16 -3.92 -1.65
N ARG A 61 3.59 -4.62 -2.72
CA ARG A 61 4.88 -4.36 -3.38
C ARG A 61 4.97 -2.95 -3.96
N MET A 62 3.90 -2.45 -4.59
CA MET A 62 3.85 -1.08 -5.11
C MET A 62 4.18 -0.04 -4.03
N ILE A 63 3.65 -0.22 -2.81
CA ILE A 63 3.94 0.66 -1.67
C ILE A 63 5.39 0.52 -1.23
N GLU A 64 5.87 -0.72 -1.09
CA GLU A 64 7.23 -1.00 -0.62
C GLU A 64 8.31 -0.45 -1.58
N ASP A 65 8.11 -0.58 -2.89
CA ASP A 65 9.05 -0.12 -3.92
C ASP A 65 9.20 1.40 -3.95
N HIS A 66 8.15 2.13 -3.58
CA HIS A 66 8.15 3.60 -3.55
C HIS A 66 8.64 4.20 -2.23
N GLY A 67 9.00 3.37 -1.24
CA GLY A 67 9.52 3.78 0.06
C GLY A 67 8.40 4.21 1.00
N ALA A 68 8.06 3.35 1.95
CA ALA A 68 6.92 3.49 2.85
C ALA A 68 6.91 4.84 3.59
N LEU A 69 8.06 5.26 4.14
CA LEU A 69 8.18 6.51 4.88
C LEU A 69 8.29 7.74 3.98
N ARG A 70 8.92 7.60 2.81
CA ARG A 70 8.95 8.69 1.82
C ARG A 70 7.55 9.09 1.39
N LEU A 71 6.64 8.12 1.25
CA LEU A 71 5.23 8.38 0.94
C LEU A 71 4.51 9.18 2.02
N ILE A 72 4.90 9.04 3.28
CA ILE A 72 4.35 9.84 4.38
C ILE A 72 4.72 11.31 4.18
N ALA A 73 5.99 11.57 3.92
CA ALA A 73 6.51 12.91 3.70
C ALA A 73 5.96 13.55 2.41
N SER A 74 5.79 12.78 1.33
CA SER A 74 5.43 13.32 0.01
C SER A 74 3.93 13.33 -0.30
N ALA A 75 3.17 12.33 0.15
CA ALA A 75 1.76 12.15 -0.21
C ALA A 75 0.79 12.64 0.87
N GLY A 76 1.25 12.75 2.11
CA GLY A 76 0.47 13.14 3.27
C GLY A 76 -0.30 11.99 3.91
N ILE A 77 -0.69 12.19 5.18
CA ILE A 77 -1.25 11.17 6.08
C ILE A 77 -2.54 10.55 5.53
N GLY A 78 -3.46 11.36 4.99
CA GLY A 78 -4.72 10.86 4.45
C GLY A 78 -4.56 9.86 3.31
N ARG A 79 -3.53 10.02 2.46
CA ARG A 79 -3.24 9.09 1.36
C ARG A 79 -2.69 7.76 1.86
N ILE A 80 -1.94 7.75 2.96
CA ILE A 80 -1.45 6.52 3.59
C ILE A 80 -2.63 5.66 4.03
N SER A 81 -3.61 6.27 4.72
CA SER A 81 -4.81 5.57 5.18
C SER A 81 -5.55 4.92 3.99
N LEU A 82 -5.69 5.63 2.88
CA LEU A 82 -6.28 5.10 1.65
C LEU A 82 -5.51 3.93 1.03
N MET A 83 -4.19 3.87 1.23
CA MET A 83 -3.35 2.75 0.75
C MET A 83 -3.37 1.55 1.72
N LEU A 84 -3.36 1.80 3.04
CA LEU A 84 -3.31 0.73 4.04
C LEU A 84 -4.67 0.09 4.32
N ALA A 85 -5.75 0.87 4.36
CA ALA A 85 -7.10 0.40 4.66
C ALA A 85 -7.55 -0.80 3.80
N PRO A 86 -7.37 -0.80 2.46
CA PRO A 86 -7.81 -1.90 1.62
C PRO A 86 -6.94 -3.17 1.72
N LEU A 87 -5.74 -3.10 2.31
CA LEU A 87 -4.87 -4.27 2.42
C LEU A 87 -5.32 -5.24 3.51
N PRO A 88 -5.26 -6.56 3.28
CA PRO A 88 -5.50 -7.57 4.31
C PRO A 88 -4.58 -7.38 5.53
N PRO A 89 -5.07 -7.55 6.77
CA PRO A 89 -4.25 -7.44 7.99
C PRO A 89 -3.01 -8.33 7.96
N ALA A 90 -3.14 -9.57 7.47
CA ALA A 90 -2.03 -10.51 7.35
C ALA A 90 -0.86 -9.93 6.54
N LEU A 91 -1.14 -9.21 5.45
CA LEU A 91 -0.10 -8.58 4.63
C LEU A 91 0.50 -7.35 5.32
N ARG A 92 -0.31 -6.54 6.00
CA ARG A 92 0.19 -5.37 6.73
C ARG A 92 1.13 -5.76 7.87
N HIS A 93 0.84 -6.87 8.55
CA HIS A 93 1.62 -7.35 9.69
C HIS A 93 2.81 -8.23 9.28
N GLY A 94 2.66 -9.01 8.20
CA GLY A 94 3.72 -9.89 7.70
C GLY A 94 4.82 -9.16 6.91
N ARG A 95 4.59 -7.89 6.53
CA ARG A 95 5.55 -7.07 5.79
C ARG A 95 6.15 -5.96 6.65
N PRO A 96 7.47 -5.96 6.90
CA PRO A 96 8.05 -5.05 7.88
C PRO A 96 8.01 -3.57 7.43
N ARG A 97 8.16 -3.29 6.13
CA ARG A 97 8.02 -1.94 5.56
C ARG A 97 6.61 -1.39 5.69
N LEU A 98 5.58 -2.21 5.42
CA LEU A 98 4.18 -1.80 5.61
C LEU A 98 3.86 -1.58 7.09
N ARG A 99 4.44 -2.40 7.97
CA ARG A 99 4.31 -2.24 9.41
C ARG A 99 4.96 -0.96 9.91
N LEU A 100 6.15 -0.63 9.42
CA LEU A 100 6.83 0.64 9.70
C LEU A 100 6.00 1.84 9.21
N MET A 101 5.41 1.75 8.02
CA MET A 101 4.48 2.76 7.50
C MET A 101 3.28 2.98 8.44
N ARG A 102 2.70 1.89 8.96
CA ARG A 102 1.61 1.96 9.93
C ARG A 102 2.05 2.61 11.24
N ILE A 103 3.22 2.27 11.77
CA ILE A 103 3.76 2.88 12.99
C ILE A 103 3.90 4.39 12.81
N ALA A 104 4.51 4.81 11.71
CA ALA A 104 4.67 6.23 11.41
C ALA A 104 3.31 6.94 11.22
N TYR A 105 2.32 6.28 10.60
CA TYR A 105 0.94 6.78 10.55
C TYR A 105 0.32 6.95 11.95
N LEU A 106 0.47 5.96 12.85
CA LEU A 106 -0.04 6.05 14.22
C LEU A 106 0.60 7.19 15.02
N LEU A 107 1.90 7.45 14.81
CA LEU A 107 2.58 8.59 15.42
C LEU A 107 2.01 9.92 14.94
N THR A 108 1.67 10.02 13.64
CA THR A 108 1.03 11.24 13.11
C THR A 108 -0.39 11.45 13.60
N GLU A 109 -1.11 10.39 13.97
CA GLU A 109 -2.45 10.44 14.56
C GLU A 109 -2.42 10.60 16.10
N ASN A 110 -1.26 10.91 16.69
CA ASN A 110 -1.05 11.06 18.13
C ASN A 110 -1.40 9.81 18.96
N ASN A 111 -1.29 8.62 18.36
CA ASN A 111 -1.50 7.33 19.03
C ASN A 111 -0.15 6.69 19.38
N ALA A 112 0.64 7.42 20.18
CA ALA A 112 1.98 6.99 20.60
C ALA A 112 2.01 5.64 21.35
N PRO A 113 1.06 5.30 22.23
CA PRO A 113 1.10 4.01 22.93
C PRO A 113 0.99 2.81 21.99
N GLU A 114 0.09 2.85 21.00
CA GLU A 114 -0.04 1.77 20.02
C GLU A 114 1.18 1.70 19.10
N ALA A 115 1.69 2.86 18.66
CA ALA A 115 2.88 2.96 17.82
C ALA A 115 4.11 2.35 18.51
N SER A 116 4.37 2.69 19.78
CA SER A 116 5.47 2.16 20.56
C SER A 116 5.39 0.64 20.70
N GLY A 117 4.20 0.11 21.03
CA GLY A 117 4.00 -1.33 21.15
C GLY A 117 4.23 -2.06 19.82
N ASP A 118 3.83 -1.48 18.69
CA ASP A 118 4.09 -2.06 17.37
C ASP A 118 5.56 -1.97 16.96
N LEU A 119 6.25 -0.87 17.32
CA LEU A 119 7.68 -0.69 17.08
C LEU A 119 8.52 -1.70 17.88
N GLU A 120 8.21 -1.91 19.15
CA GLU A 120 8.89 -2.90 19.97
C GLU A 120 8.75 -4.33 19.42
N ARG A 121 7.55 -4.70 18.97
CA ARG A 121 7.32 -5.98 18.31
C ARG A 121 8.13 -6.07 17.00
N LEU A 122 8.12 -5.03 16.18
CA LEU A 122 8.93 -4.97 14.96
C LEU A 122 10.44 -5.12 15.26
N ARG A 123 10.96 -4.45 16.30
CA ARG A 123 12.34 -4.60 16.78
C ARG A 123 12.64 -6.03 17.21
N ALA A 124 11.72 -6.67 17.94
CA ALA A 124 11.89 -8.06 18.37
C ALA A 124 11.93 -9.01 17.15
N ASP A 125 11.05 -8.83 16.18
CA ASP A 125 10.99 -9.64 14.97
C ASP A 125 12.25 -9.47 14.09
N LEU A 126 12.73 -8.22 13.94
CA LEU A 126 14.00 -7.93 13.24
C LEU A 126 15.21 -8.58 13.91
N ARG A 127 15.28 -8.56 15.25
CA ARG A 127 16.37 -9.20 16.01
C ARG A 127 16.33 -10.72 15.94
N ARG A 128 15.14 -11.31 15.85
CA ARG A 128 14.96 -12.76 15.71
C ARG A 128 15.28 -13.27 14.32
N GLY A 129 15.17 -12.40 13.30
CA GLY A 129 15.53 -12.61 11.89
C GLY A 129 15.91 -14.03 11.49
N GLU A 130 14.92 -14.92 11.42
CA GLU A 130 15.14 -16.30 10.97
C GLU A 130 15.47 -16.30 9.47
N ALA A 131 16.40 -17.18 9.07
CA ALA A 131 16.79 -17.35 7.67
C ALA A 131 15.57 -17.72 6.81
N GLY A 132 15.39 -17.02 5.69
CA GLY A 132 14.25 -17.16 4.77
C GLY A 132 13.06 -16.23 5.06
N THR A 133 13.09 -15.43 6.12
CA THR A 133 11.99 -14.49 6.44
C THR A 133 12.14 -13.15 5.71
N PRO A 134 11.05 -12.38 5.51
CA PRO A 134 11.13 -11.00 5.00
C PRO A 134 12.07 -10.09 5.81
N TYR A 135 12.29 -10.41 7.10
CA TYR A 135 13.14 -9.66 8.02
C TYR A 135 14.64 -9.85 7.77
N GLU A 136 15.08 -11.05 7.34
CA GLU A 136 16.50 -11.31 7.00
C GLU A 136 16.97 -10.39 5.86
N ARG A 137 16.17 -10.28 4.78
CA ARG A 137 16.51 -9.45 3.62
C ARG A 137 16.57 -7.95 3.95
N LEU A 138 15.86 -7.53 4.98
CA LEU A 138 15.83 -6.13 5.41
C LEU A 138 16.95 -5.77 6.38
N ALA A 139 17.57 -6.75 7.04
CA ALA A 139 18.73 -6.51 7.90
C ALA A 139 19.90 -5.89 7.11
N GLY A 140 20.08 -6.27 5.83
CA GLY A 140 21.06 -5.68 4.92
C GLY A 140 20.55 -4.54 4.03
N ASP A 141 19.28 -4.15 4.16
CA ASP A 141 18.67 -3.12 3.31
C ASP A 141 18.89 -1.73 3.89
N GLY A 142 19.89 -1.01 3.35
CA GLY A 142 20.24 0.33 3.81
C GLY A 142 19.10 1.35 3.72
N ARG A 143 18.13 1.19 2.80
CA ARG A 143 16.98 2.11 2.74
C ARG A 143 16.03 1.87 3.90
N PHE A 144 15.76 0.61 4.21
CA PHE A 144 14.92 0.26 5.35
C PHE A 144 15.56 0.66 6.69
N GLN A 145 16.88 0.49 6.84
CA GLN A 145 17.60 0.92 8.05
C GLN A 145 17.49 2.43 8.29
N LEU A 146 17.63 3.24 7.22
CA LEU A 146 17.43 4.69 7.30
C LEU A 146 15.99 5.05 7.66
N GLU A 147 15.01 4.41 7.01
CA GLU A 147 13.59 4.58 7.31
C GLU A 147 13.28 4.23 8.78
N PHE A 148 13.85 3.12 9.26
CA PHE A 148 13.64 2.64 10.61
C PHE A 148 14.20 3.61 11.65
N ALA A 149 15.44 4.09 11.45
CA ALA A 149 16.08 5.06 12.33
C ALA A 149 15.36 6.42 12.42
N LEU A 150 14.55 6.79 11.42
CA LEU A 150 13.75 8.03 11.45
C LEU A 150 12.50 7.92 12.34
N VAL A 151 12.10 6.71 12.72
CA VAL A 151 10.93 6.42 13.56
C VAL A 151 11.33 6.08 15.00
N GLU A 152 12.61 5.77 15.23
CA GLU A 152 13.18 5.57 16.58
C GLU A 152 13.37 6.89 17.33
#